data_AF-A0A257HU30-F1
#
_entry.id   AF-A0A257HU30-F1
#
_cell.length_a   1.000
_cell.length_b   1.000
_cell.length_c   1.000
_cell.angle_alpha   90.00
_cell.angle_beta   90.00
_cell.angle_gamma   90.00
#
_symmetry.space_group_name_H-M   'P 1'
#
loop_
_entity.id
_entity.type
_entity.pdbx_description
1 polymer ?
#
loop_
_entity_poly.entity_id
_entity_poly.type
_entity_poly.pdbx_seq_one_letter_code
_entity_poly.pdbx_strand_id
1 'polypeptide(L)'
;MNRKRFYISGLVGGVASFFGGYLIYGVLFAQVLAKNAGTASGVARNPEQMVWWSLILGSLFMSLTLSYIFNKWSKVNNLFDGAADGAFISFLIAAGYDFTMYGNSNLYTLKGTLIDLVAATCMGIITGAVVGWMNGRLEK
;
A
#
# COMPACT_ATOMS: atom_id res chain seq x y z
N MET A 1 22.23 -5.49 -3.80
CA MET A 1 20.95 -5.26 -4.50
C MET A 1 21.20 -5.31 -5.99
N ASN A 2 20.45 -6.15 -6.72
CA ASN A 2 20.47 -6.17 -8.17
C ASN A 2 19.56 -5.05 -8.71
N ARG A 3 20.10 -4.12 -9.50
CA ARG A 3 19.36 -2.96 -10.02
C ARG A 3 18.20 -3.37 -10.94
N LYS A 4 18.40 -4.40 -11.78
CA LYS A 4 17.35 -4.93 -12.65
C LYS A 4 16.19 -5.50 -11.84
N ARG A 5 16.50 -6.30 -10.80
CA ARG A 5 15.48 -6.83 -9.88
C ARG A 5 14.71 -5.72 -9.19
N PHE A 6 15.41 -4.72 -8.65
CA PHE A 6 14.81 -3.58 -7.98
C PHE A 6 13.79 -2.85 -8.87
N TYR A 7 14.22 -2.39 -10.05
CA TYR A 7 13.35 -1.60 -10.93
C TYR A 7 12.19 -2.42 -11.50
N ILE A 8 12.44 -3.64 -11.99
CA ILE A 8 11.38 -4.43 -12.64
C ILE A 8 10.34 -4.88 -11.61
N SER A 9 10.75 -5.45 -10.47
CA SER A 9 9.79 -5.88 -9.44
C SER A 9 9.02 -4.70 -8.85
N GLY A 10 9.68 -3.55 -8.66
CA GLY A 10 9.05 -2.33 -8.18
C GLY A 10 8.02 -1.78 -9.16
N LEU A 11 8.32 -1.74 -10.46
CA LEU A 11 7.37 -1.28 -11.49
C LEU A 11 6.15 -2.20 -11.60
N VAL A 12 6.36 -3.52 -11.67
CA VAL A 12 5.27 -4.50 -11.75
C VAL A 12 4.41 -4.47 -10.48
N GLY A 13 5.05 -4.39 -9.30
CA GLY A 13 4.34 -4.20 -8.04
C GLY A 13 3.61 -2.85 -7.97
N GLY A 14 4.10 -1.81 -8.64
CA GLY A 14 3.45 -0.50 -8.69
C GLY A 14 2.12 -0.55 -9.43
N VAL A 15 2.08 -1.30 -10.54
CA VAL A 15 0.82 -1.59 -11.26
C VAL A 15 -0.15 -2.37 -10.37
N ALA A 16 0.33 -3.40 -9.68
CA ALA A 16 -0.50 -4.18 -8.75
C ALA A 16 -1.00 -3.33 -7.57
N SER A 17 -0.16 -2.44 -7.04
CA SER A 17 -0.51 -1.50 -5.97
C SER A 17 -1.57 -0.50 -6.41
N PHE A 18 -1.51 0.01 -7.63
CA PHE A 18 -2.50 0.95 -8.14
C PHE A 18 -3.89 0.31 -8.27
N PHE A 19 -3.99 -0.83 -8.96
CA PHE A 19 -5.27 -1.55 -9.11
C PHE A 19 -5.75 -2.18 -7.81
N GLY A 20 -4.82 -2.68 -6.99
CA GLY A 20 -5.10 -3.15 -5.64
C GLY A 20 -5.69 -2.02 -4.78
N GLY A 21 -5.16 -0.80 -4.88
CA GLY A 21 -5.65 0.37 -4.16
C GLY A 21 -7.08 0.70 -4.54
N TYR A 22 -7.40 0.66 -5.83
CA TYR A 22 -8.80 0.80 -6.30
C TYR A 22 -9.71 -0.29 -5.72
N LEU A 23 -9.29 -1.56 -5.77
CA LEU A 23 -10.09 -2.66 -5.24
C LEU A 23 -10.30 -2.54 -3.72
N ILE A 24 -9.22 -2.33 -2.95
CA ILE A 24 -9.27 -2.28 -1.49
C ILE A 24 -10.05 -1.03 -1.03
N TYR A 25 -9.61 0.16 -1.43
CA TYR A 25 -10.16 1.42 -0.90
C TYR A 25 -11.37 1.93 -1.67
N GLY A 26 -11.42 1.70 -2.99
CA GLY A 26 -12.52 2.15 -3.84
C GLY A 26 -13.73 1.21 -3.86
N VAL A 27 -13.54 -0.07 -3.53
CA VAL A 27 -14.63 -1.08 -3.58
C VAL A 27 -14.85 -1.73 -2.22
N LEU A 28 -13.88 -2.48 -1.69
CA LEU A 28 -14.08 -3.35 -0.53
C LEU A 28 -14.31 -2.57 0.77
N PHE A 29 -13.51 -1.53 1.01
CA PHE A 29 -13.53 -0.75 2.24
C PHE A 29 -14.21 0.61 2.10
N ALA A 30 -14.61 1.01 0.89
CA ALA A 30 -15.14 2.34 0.59
C ALA A 30 -16.30 2.74 1.51
N GLN A 31 -17.32 1.88 1.61
CA GLN A 31 -18.53 2.18 2.39
C GLN A 31 -18.25 2.23 3.90
N VAL A 32 -17.43 1.30 4.41
CA VAL A 32 -17.15 1.23 5.84
C VAL A 32 -16.25 2.37 6.30
N LEU A 33 -15.26 2.77 5.48
CA LEU A 33 -14.42 3.94 5.77
C LEU A 33 -15.25 5.23 5.73
N ALA A 34 -16.11 5.40 4.73
CA ALA A 34 -17.01 6.56 4.64
C ALA A 34 -17.93 6.67 5.88
N LYS A 35 -18.47 5.55 6.37
CA LYS A 35 -19.30 5.52 7.58
C LYS A 35 -18.53 5.87 8.86
N ASN A 36 -17.21 5.71 8.86
CA ASN A 36 -16.35 5.97 10.02
C ASN A 36 -15.45 7.20 9.84
N ALA A 37 -15.79 8.07 8.87
CA ALA A 37 -15.20 9.40 8.71
C ALA A 37 -15.38 10.23 9.99
N GLY A 38 -14.39 11.07 10.29
CA GLY A 38 -14.45 12.02 11.39
C GLY A 38 -15.24 13.28 11.04
N THR A 39 -15.01 14.35 11.80
CA THR A 39 -15.74 15.62 11.61
C THR A 39 -15.12 16.54 10.56
N ALA A 40 -13.94 16.20 10.02
CA ALA A 40 -13.30 16.99 8.97
C ALA A 40 -14.09 16.95 7.64
N SER A 41 -14.31 18.12 7.05
CA SER A 41 -15.00 18.30 5.76
C SER A 41 -14.04 18.69 4.65
N GLY A 42 -14.37 18.37 3.38
CA GLY A 42 -13.58 18.80 2.22
C GLY A 42 -12.26 18.04 2.01
N VAL A 43 -12.13 16.85 2.60
CA VAL A 43 -10.91 16.04 2.55
C VAL A 43 -10.83 15.21 1.27
N ALA A 44 -11.86 14.41 0.98
CA ALA A 44 -11.87 13.51 -0.15
C ALA A 44 -12.17 14.28 -1.45
N ARG A 45 -11.42 13.98 -2.50
CA ARG A 45 -11.69 14.47 -3.85
C ARG A 45 -12.77 13.62 -4.50
N ASN A 46 -13.67 14.26 -5.24
CA ASN A 46 -14.57 13.54 -6.13
C ASN A 46 -13.75 12.85 -7.25
N PRO A 47 -14.27 11.76 -7.88
CA PRO A 47 -13.57 11.05 -8.94
C PRO A 47 -13.05 11.94 -10.07
N GLU A 48 -13.81 12.99 -10.43
CA GLU A 48 -13.47 13.95 -11.49
C GLU A 48 -12.35 14.92 -11.07
N GLN A 49 -12.13 15.08 -9.76
CA GLN A 49 -11.12 15.97 -9.18
C GLN A 49 -9.85 15.23 -8.75
N MET A 50 -9.79 13.90 -8.94
CA MET A 50 -8.65 13.08 -8.58
C MET A 50 -7.41 13.48 -9.38
N VAL A 51 -6.28 13.63 -8.67
CA VAL A 51 -4.98 13.94 -9.28
C VAL A 51 -4.28 12.63 -9.62
N TRP A 52 -4.65 12.03 -10.75
CA TRP A 52 -4.25 10.67 -11.14
C TRP A 52 -2.74 10.43 -11.16
N TRP A 53 -1.96 11.38 -11.68
CA TRP A 53 -0.50 11.22 -11.75
C TRP A 53 0.13 11.09 -10.35
N SER A 54 -0.41 11.80 -9.35
CA SER A 54 0.08 11.76 -7.97
C SER A 54 -0.26 10.42 -7.31
N LEU A 55 -1.47 9.91 -7.57
CA LEU A 55 -1.93 8.60 -7.12
C LEU A 55 -1.06 7.46 -7.69
N ILE A 56 -0.78 7.52 -9.00
CA ILE A 56 0.10 6.55 -9.69
C ILE A 56 1.51 6.58 -9.11
N LEU A 57 2.08 7.78 -8.90
CA LEU A 57 3.41 7.92 -8.29
C LEU A 57 3.43 7.39 -6.85
N GLY A 58 2.38 7.64 -6.06
CA GLY A 58 2.24 7.10 -4.70
C GLY A 58 2.30 5.57 -4.70
N SER A 59 1.49 4.91 -5.54
CA SER A 59 1.50 3.44 -5.69
C SER A 59 2.86 2.93 -6.16
N LEU A 60 3.50 3.63 -7.10
CA LEU A 60 4.82 3.26 -7.60
C LEU A 60 5.90 3.35 -6.51
N PHE A 61 5.95 4.45 -5.75
CA PHE A 61 6.97 4.63 -4.72
C PHE A 61 6.78 3.68 -3.53
N MET A 62 5.54 3.37 -3.15
CA MET A 62 5.27 2.34 -2.13
C MET A 62 5.76 0.96 -2.60
N SER A 63 5.50 0.59 -3.85
CA SER A 63 6.02 -0.65 -4.41
C SER A 63 7.56 -0.65 -4.54
N LEU A 64 8.17 0.45 -4.97
CA LEU A 64 9.63 0.59 -4.99
C LEU A 64 10.23 0.48 -3.59
N THR A 65 9.54 0.95 -2.56
CA THR A 65 9.97 0.83 -1.16
C THR A 65 10.02 -0.64 -0.75
N LEU A 66 8.95 -1.41 -1.00
CA LEU A 66 8.95 -2.85 -0.75
C LEU A 66 10.02 -3.58 -1.57
N SER A 67 10.15 -3.25 -2.86
CA SER A 67 11.18 -3.81 -3.73
C SER A 67 12.61 -3.54 -3.22
N TYR A 68 12.87 -2.34 -2.73
CA TYR A 68 14.15 -1.98 -2.13
C TYR A 68 14.43 -2.84 -0.90
N ILE A 69 13.47 -2.92 0.04
CA ILE A 69 13.58 -3.70 1.27
C ILE A 69 13.84 -5.17 0.95
N PHE A 70 13.03 -5.76 0.06
CA PHE A 70 13.15 -7.16 -0.32
C PHE A 70 14.48 -7.48 -0.99
N ASN A 71 15.00 -6.60 -1.84
CA ASN A 71 16.26 -6.85 -2.55
C ASN A 71 17.51 -6.46 -1.75
N LYS A 72 17.42 -5.54 -0.79
CA LYS A 72 18.56 -5.03 -0.02
C LYS A 72 18.70 -5.70 1.35
N TRP A 73 17.59 -6.00 2.02
CA TRP A 73 17.58 -6.44 3.42
C TRP A 73 17.08 -7.88 3.60
N SER A 74 15.86 -8.21 3.18
CA SER A 74 15.26 -9.52 3.48
C SER A 74 15.55 -10.63 2.47
N LYS A 75 16.04 -10.28 1.27
CA LYS A 75 16.32 -11.21 0.15
C LYS A 75 15.10 -12.03 -0.31
N VAL A 76 13.88 -11.51 -0.11
CA VAL A 76 12.63 -12.16 -0.53
C VAL A 76 12.59 -12.39 -2.05
N ASN A 77 12.28 -13.62 -2.43
CA ASN A 77 12.25 -14.07 -3.82
C ASN A 77 11.08 -15.03 -4.14
N ASN A 78 10.05 -15.09 -3.31
CA ASN A 78 8.86 -15.87 -3.59
C ASN A 78 7.58 -15.11 -3.17
N LEU A 79 6.44 -15.64 -3.60
CA LEU A 79 5.13 -14.99 -3.44
C LEU A 79 4.70 -14.94 -1.97
N PHE A 80 4.84 -16.03 -1.23
CA PHE A 80 4.32 -16.15 0.14
C PHE A 80 5.10 -15.28 1.11
N ASP A 81 6.43 -15.32 1.04
CA ASP A 81 7.27 -14.44 1.87
C ASP A 81 7.06 -12.97 1.49
N GLY A 82 6.88 -12.69 0.18
CA GLY A 82 6.53 -11.35 -0.28
C GLY A 82 5.20 -10.86 0.29
N ALA A 83 4.19 -11.72 0.35
CA ALA A 83 2.90 -11.39 0.94
C ALA A 83 3.02 -11.11 2.45
N ALA A 84 3.72 -11.97 3.19
CA ALA A 84 3.88 -11.86 4.64
C ALA A 84 4.71 -10.63 5.04
N ASP A 85 5.89 -10.46 4.44
CA ASP A 85 6.76 -9.31 4.71
C ASP A 85 6.10 -8.01 4.24
N GLY A 86 5.41 -8.05 3.08
CA GLY A 86 4.67 -6.92 2.56
C GLY A 86 3.54 -6.48 3.50
N ALA A 87 2.78 -7.43 4.04
CA ALA A 87 1.75 -7.17 5.04
C ALA A 87 2.34 -6.48 6.27
N PHE A 88 3.42 -7.03 6.82
CA PHE A 88 4.03 -6.53 8.05
C PHE A 88 4.63 -5.14 7.87
N ILE A 89 5.35 -4.90 6.76
CA ILE A 89 5.94 -3.58 6.47
C ILE A 89 4.85 -2.53 6.25
N SER A 90 3.83 -2.84 5.45
CA SER A 90 2.71 -1.91 5.22
C SER A 90 1.91 -1.65 6.49
N PHE A 91 1.71 -2.67 7.34
CA PHE A 91 1.10 -2.50 8.65
C PHE A 91 1.88 -1.50 9.52
N LEU A 92 3.21 -1.62 9.60
CA LEU A 92 4.02 -0.72 10.41
C LEU A 92 4.01 0.72 9.87
N ILE A 93 4.11 0.88 8.54
CA ILE A 93 4.04 2.20 7.89
C ILE A 93 2.67 2.84 8.13
N ALA A 94 1.59 2.09 7.89
CA ALA A 94 0.23 2.57 8.07
C ALA A 94 -0.06 2.88 9.54
N ALA A 95 0.32 2.02 10.48
CA ALA A 95 0.12 2.27 11.91
C ALA A 95 0.78 3.59 12.34
N GLY A 96 2.02 3.84 11.90
CA GLY A 96 2.70 5.11 12.18
C GLY A 96 1.95 6.32 11.63
N TYR A 97 1.46 6.24 10.39
CA TYR A 97 0.71 7.32 9.75
C TYR A 97 -0.68 7.52 10.39
N ASP A 98 -1.44 6.44 10.52
CA ASP A 98 -2.82 6.42 10.97
C ASP A 98 -2.96 6.89 12.42
N PHE A 99 -2.11 6.41 13.33
CA PHE A 99 -2.16 6.87 14.73
C PHE A 99 -1.67 8.31 14.88
N THR A 100 -0.70 8.74 14.07
CA THR A 100 -0.27 10.15 14.05
C THR A 100 -1.40 11.06 13.56
N MET A 101 -2.07 10.68 12.46
CA MET A 101 -3.20 11.43 11.90
C MET A 101 -4.39 11.42 12.86
N TYR A 102 -4.70 10.30 13.50
CA TYR A 102 -5.75 10.25 14.52
C TYR A 102 -5.45 11.16 15.71
N GLY A 103 -4.18 11.27 16.10
CA GLY A 103 -3.76 12.13 17.22
C GLY A 103 -3.78 13.64 16.91
N ASN A 104 -3.69 14.04 15.64
CA ASN A 104 -3.54 15.45 15.25
C ASN A 104 -4.58 15.99 14.26
N SER A 105 -5.57 15.19 13.86
CA SER A 105 -6.58 15.55 12.87
C SER A 105 -7.94 14.96 13.21
N ASN A 106 -8.99 15.43 12.53
CA ASN A 106 -10.37 14.93 12.66
C ASN A 106 -10.79 14.08 11.44
N LEU A 107 -9.85 13.36 10.81
CA LEU A 107 -10.08 12.63 9.55
C LEU A 107 -10.96 11.38 9.71
N TYR A 108 -10.66 10.55 10.70
CA TYR A 108 -11.38 9.30 10.98
C TYR A 108 -11.71 9.19 12.46
N THR A 109 -12.78 8.45 12.76
CA THR A 109 -13.00 7.91 14.11
C THR A 109 -11.93 6.86 14.42
N LEU A 110 -11.70 6.51 15.70
CA LEU A 110 -10.78 5.42 16.07
C LEU A 110 -11.08 4.12 15.31
N LYS A 111 -12.36 3.82 15.13
CA LYS A 111 -12.80 2.64 14.36
C LYS A 111 -12.39 2.76 12.89
N GLY A 112 -12.54 3.94 12.28
CA GLY A 112 -12.08 4.21 10.92
C GLY A 112 -10.57 4.03 10.77
N THR A 113 -9.79 4.58 11.71
CA THR A 113 -8.33 4.42 11.77
C THR A 113 -7.91 2.96 11.81
N LEU A 114 -8.52 2.14 12.67
CA LEU A 114 -8.20 0.70 12.73
C LEU A 114 -8.61 -0.06 11.46
N ILE A 115 -9.69 0.37 10.80
CA ILE A 115 -10.14 -0.23 9.54
C ILE A 115 -9.18 0.13 8.40
N ASP A 116 -8.69 1.37 8.33
CA ASP A 116 -7.68 1.78 7.34
C ASP A 116 -6.39 0.97 7.52
N LEU A 117 -5.96 0.75 8.76
CA LEU A 117 -4.81 -0.09 9.07
C LEU A 117 -4.94 -1.53 8.52
N VAL A 118 -6.14 -2.12 8.60
CA VAL A 118 -6.42 -3.44 7.98
C VAL A 118 -6.37 -3.33 6.45
N ALA A 119 -6.98 -2.28 5.87
CA ALA A 119 -6.96 -2.06 4.43
C ALA A 119 -5.51 -1.89 3.89
N ALA A 120 -4.68 -1.12 4.58
CA ALA A 120 -3.28 -0.92 4.25
C ALA A 120 -2.47 -2.22 4.39
N THR A 121 -2.78 -3.05 5.38
CA THR A 121 -2.19 -4.39 5.51
C THR A 121 -2.55 -5.28 4.32
N CYS A 122 -3.82 -5.28 3.89
CA CYS A 122 -4.25 -5.99 2.67
C CYS A 122 -3.54 -5.47 1.41
N MET A 123 -3.30 -4.16 1.32
CA MET A 123 -2.50 -3.57 0.24
C MET A 123 -1.05 -4.06 0.24
N GLY A 124 -0.45 -4.18 1.42
CA GLY A 124 0.88 -4.76 1.62
C GLY A 124 0.96 -6.20 1.16
N ILE A 125 -0.06 -7.01 1.45
CA ILE A 125 -0.16 -8.40 0.99
C ILE A 125 -0.11 -8.46 -0.54
N ILE A 126 -0.98 -7.72 -1.23
CA ILE A 126 -1.08 -7.76 -2.69
C ILE A 126 0.22 -7.27 -3.34
N THR A 127 0.70 -6.11 -2.89
CA THR A 127 1.88 -5.47 -3.48
C THR A 127 3.14 -6.30 -3.21
N GLY A 128 3.33 -6.73 -1.95
CA GLY A 128 4.46 -7.55 -1.54
C GLY A 128 4.48 -8.91 -2.23
N ALA A 129 3.34 -9.57 -2.37
CA ALA A 129 3.23 -10.85 -3.10
C ALA A 129 3.75 -10.73 -4.54
N VAL A 130 3.34 -9.68 -5.26
CA VAL A 130 3.75 -9.43 -6.64
C VAL A 130 5.23 -9.11 -6.74
N VAL A 131 5.76 -8.26 -5.84
CA VAL A 131 7.19 -7.91 -5.80
C VAL A 131 8.05 -9.14 -5.50
N GLY A 132 7.68 -9.94 -4.49
CA GLY A 132 8.39 -11.15 -4.10
C GLY A 132 8.39 -12.21 -5.20
N TRP A 133 7.23 -12.43 -5.83
CA TRP A 133 7.10 -13.30 -7.00
C TRP A 133 7.99 -12.85 -8.17
N MET A 134 8.00 -11.56 -8.50
CA MET A 134 8.81 -11.02 -9.59
C MET A 134 10.31 -11.11 -9.30
N ASN A 135 10.71 -10.92 -8.04
CA ASN A 135 12.09 -11.14 -7.62
C ASN A 135 12.56 -12.57 -7.90
N GLY A 136 11.75 -13.58 -7.58
CA GLY A 136 12.07 -14.99 -7.87
C GLY A 136 12.16 -15.32 -9.35
N ARG A 137 11.33 -14.68 -10.17
CA ARG A 137 11.37 -14.84 -11.63
C ARG A 137 12.63 -14.24 -12.27
N LEU A 138 13.22 -13.22 -11.65
CA LEU A 138 14.43 -12.54 -12.12
C LEU A 138 15.73 -13.08 -11.52
N GLU A 139 15.63 -14.06 -10.61
CA GLU A 139 16.78 -14.77 -10.04
C GLU A 139 17.22 -15.95 -10.92
N LYS A 140 16.30 -16.46 -11.75
CA LYS A 140 16.58 -17.43 -12.81
C LYS A 140 17.18 -16.75 -14.03
#